data_AF-A0A6L9IP88-F1
#
_entry.id   AF-A0A6L9IP88-F1
#
_cell.length_a   1.000
_cell.length_b   1.000
_cell.length_c   1.000
_cell.angle_alpha   90.00
_cell.angle_beta   90.00
_cell.angle_gamma   90.00
#
_symmetry.space_group_name_H-M   'P 1'
#
loop_
_entity.id
_entity.type
_entity.pdbx_description
1 polymer ?
#
loop_
_entity_poly.entity_id
_entity_poly.type
_entity_poly.pdbx_seq_one_letter_code
_entity_poly.pdbx_strand_id
1 'polypeptide(L)'
;MVEYSAPKNTLHDLGYKIFLDRYAQKDVTRATLAVGDTVIVVVDGQTGQREVGTVTAMNLPEVTIELLDGEVVTRELAQVDKPLETDPAQMMARVARGIAGVEATAELREQWAERFRWLLDDFKFVPAGRILAAAGTDQALTFYNCYVIPSPSDSRNGIIETLRQMTEIMSRGGGVGINISSLRPRHAYVRGVNGRSSGAVSWGALYSFVTGLIEQGGSRRGALMLILNDWHPDVFDFINSKREAGKITNANISVGVSDKLMDAIKADADWELVFPDTTAPEYDAHWDGDLDAWTAAGYPVVHHQTVKARELWNALIESAWASAEPGVWFRERANKMSNSHYFHSLIATNPCVTGDTLIYTDS
;
A
#
# COMPACT_ATOMS: atom_id res chain seq x y z
N MET A 1 -38.46 32.29 -8.63
CA MET A 1 -37.49 31.70 -9.58
C MET A 1 -36.65 30.73 -8.77
N VAL A 2 -36.80 29.44 -9.03
CA VAL A 2 -35.94 28.42 -8.41
C VAL A 2 -34.63 28.50 -9.19
N GLU A 3 -33.57 29.04 -8.58
CA GLU A 3 -32.22 28.90 -9.13
C GLU A 3 -31.91 27.41 -9.16
N TYR A 4 -31.88 26.84 -10.36
CA TYR A 4 -31.26 25.53 -10.57
C TYR A 4 -29.78 25.72 -10.27
N SER A 5 -29.36 25.42 -9.03
CA SER A 5 -27.93 25.37 -8.73
C SER A 5 -27.28 24.39 -9.69
N ALA A 6 -26.17 24.78 -10.32
CA ALA A 6 -25.43 23.89 -11.21
C ALA A 6 -25.17 22.54 -10.52
N PRO A 7 -25.20 21.42 -11.27
CA PRO A 7 -24.87 20.11 -10.70
C PRO A 7 -23.48 20.17 -10.06
N LYS A 8 -23.41 19.85 -8.76
CA LYS A 8 -22.14 19.84 -8.02
C LYS A 8 -21.42 18.52 -8.26
N ASN A 9 -20.09 18.54 -8.16
CA ASN A 9 -19.23 17.35 -8.27
C ASN A 9 -19.38 16.58 -9.61
N THR A 10 -19.63 17.27 -10.72
CA THR A 10 -19.71 16.63 -12.04
C THR A 10 -18.39 15.95 -12.39
N LEU A 11 -18.48 14.70 -12.86
CA LEU A 11 -17.35 13.92 -13.35
C LEU A 11 -17.41 13.84 -14.87
N HIS A 12 -16.25 13.77 -15.51
CA HIS A 12 -16.15 13.34 -16.91
C HIS A 12 -16.40 11.82 -17.00
N ASP A 13 -16.60 11.29 -18.21
CA ASP A 13 -17.03 9.89 -18.44
C ASP A 13 -16.17 8.85 -17.71
N LEU A 14 -14.84 8.93 -17.82
CA LEU A 14 -13.94 8.02 -17.12
C LEU A 14 -14.04 8.18 -15.60
N GLY A 15 -14.16 9.41 -15.09
CA GLY A 15 -14.39 9.67 -13.68
C GLY A 15 -15.69 9.05 -13.18
N TYR A 16 -16.77 9.12 -13.97
CA TYR A 16 -18.06 8.53 -13.66
C TYR A 16 -17.99 7.00 -13.61
N LYS A 17 -17.33 6.36 -14.59
CA LYS A 17 -17.06 4.92 -14.58
C LYS A 17 -16.28 4.49 -13.33
N ILE A 18 -15.24 5.23 -12.97
CA ILE A 18 -14.43 4.97 -11.76
C ILE A 18 -15.27 5.13 -10.49
N PHE A 19 -16.14 6.14 -10.44
CA PHE A 19 -17.05 6.36 -9.31
C PHE A 19 -17.95 5.14 -9.08
N LEU A 20 -18.64 4.69 -10.13
CA LEU A 20 -19.53 3.53 -10.04
C LEU A 20 -18.76 2.26 -9.67
N ASP A 21 -17.63 1.98 -10.32
CA ASP A 21 -16.85 0.76 -10.05
C ASP A 21 -16.28 0.74 -8.63
N ARG A 22 -15.74 1.86 -8.14
CA ARG A 22 -14.83 1.85 -6.97
C ARG A 22 -15.38 2.49 -5.70
N TYR A 23 -16.34 3.39 -5.80
CA TYR A 23 -16.74 4.22 -4.65
C TYR A 23 -18.24 4.19 -4.34
N ALA A 24 -19.08 3.96 -5.35
CA ALA A 24 -20.51 3.80 -5.15
C ALA A 24 -20.80 2.60 -4.25
N GLN A 25 -21.73 2.77 -3.32
CA GLN A 25 -22.32 1.65 -2.60
C GLN A 25 -23.08 0.77 -3.58
N LYS A 26 -22.96 -0.56 -3.43
CA LYS A 26 -23.56 -1.54 -4.33
C LYS A 26 -24.50 -2.47 -3.58
N ASP A 27 -25.51 -2.98 -4.27
CA ASP A 27 -26.34 -4.08 -3.79
C ASP A 27 -25.57 -5.39 -3.94
N VAL A 28 -24.95 -5.84 -2.84
CA VAL A 28 -24.14 -7.06 -2.78
C VAL A 28 -24.98 -8.30 -3.13
N THR A 29 -26.26 -8.29 -2.80
CA THR A 29 -27.16 -9.42 -3.05
C THR A 29 -27.76 -9.41 -4.45
N ARG A 30 -27.74 -8.24 -5.10
CA ARG A 30 -28.42 -7.96 -6.38
C ARG A 30 -29.93 -8.20 -6.31
N ALA A 31 -30.50 -8.27 -5.09
CA ALA A 31 -31.92 -8.55 -4.88
C ALA A 31 -32.83 -7.45 -5.44
N THR A 32 -32.31 -6.23 -5.56
CA THR A 32 -33.06 -5.09 -6.10
C THR A 32 -32.88 -4.91 -7.60
N LEU A 33 -32.07 -5.72 -8.29
CA LEU A 33 -31.76 -5.55 -9.71
C LEU A 33 -33.01 -5.69 -10.59
N ALA A 34 -33.20 -4.74 -11.51
CA ALA A 34 -34.33 -4.64 -12.41
C ALA A 34 -33.93 -4.08 -13.78
N VAL A 35 -34.80 -4.29 -14.78
CA VAL A 35 -34.68 -3.63 -16.10
C VAL A 35 -34.75 -2.11 -15.92
N GLY A 36 -33.83 -1.41 -16.58
CA GLY A 36 -33.64 0.05 -16.47
C GLY A 36 -32.57 0.46 -15.45
N ASP A 37 -32.07 -0.45 -14.61
CA ASP A 37 -30.99 -0.13 -13.68
C ASP A 37 -29.66 0.15 -14.41
N THR A 38 -28.92 1.14 -13.90
CA THR A 38 -27.50 1.31 -14.24
C THR A 38 -26.69 0.25 -13.53
N VAL A 39 -25.77 -0.40 -14.24
CA VAL A 39 -24.92 -1.48 -13.72
C VAL A 39 -23.48 -1.36 -14.19
N ILE A 40 -22.57 -2.02 -13.47
CA ILE A 40 -21.21 -2.28 -13.93
C ILE A 40 -21.13 -3.76 -14.29
N VAL A 41 -20.60 -4.08 -15.47
CA VAL A 41 -20.55 -5.44 -15.99
C VAL A 41 -19.14 -5.80 -16.45
N VAL A 42 -18.71 -7.03 -16.17
CA VAL A 42 -17.45 -7.57 -16.70
C VAL A 42 -17.62 -7.87 -18.19
N VAL A 43 -16.91 -7.14 -19.05
CA VAL A 43 -16.95 -7.32 -20.51
C VAL A 43 -15.87 -8.28 -21.00
N ASP A 44 -14.73 -8.34 -20.31
CA ASP A 44 -13.63 -9.26 -20.62
C ASP A 44 -13.23 -10.04 -19.35
N GLY A 45 -13.43 -11.35 -19.37
CA GLY A 45 -13.12 -12.23 -18.25
C GLY A 45 -11.63 -12.54 -18.07
N GLN A 46 -10.79 -12.32 -19.09
CA GLN A 46 -9.34 -12.53 -18.99
C GLN A 46 -8.64 -11.33 -18.36
N THR A 47 -9.02 -10.12 -18.77
CA THR A 47 -8.45 -8.88 -18.26
C THR A 47 -9.19 -8.35 -17.04
N GLY A 48 -10.43 -8.81 -16.81
CA GLY A 48 -11.32 -8.29 -15.79
C GLY A 48 -11.88 -6.91 -16.14
N GLN A 49 -11.79 -6.48 -17.40
CA GLN A 49 -12.32 -5.18 -17.84
C GLN A 49 -13.81 -5.09 -17.53
N ARG A 50 -14.23 -3.93 -17.01
CA ARG A 50 -15.60 -3.63 -16.65
C ARG A 50 -16.09 -2.38 -17.35
N GLU A 51 -17.34 -2.41 -17.78
CA GLU A 51 -18.01 -1.27 -18.39
C GLU A 51 -19.31 -0.96 -17.68
N VAL A 52 -19.81 0.25 -17.91
CA VAL A 52 -21.10 0.71 -17.39
C VAL A 52 -22.15 0.55 -18.47
N GLY A 53 -23.36 0.16 -18.07
CA GLY A 53 -24.50 0.07 -18.98
C GLY A 53 -25.83 0.06 -18.25
N THR A 54 -26.89 -0.13 -19.01
CA THR A 54 -28.26 -0.21 -18.52
C THR A 54 -28.84 -1.60 -18.80
N VAL A 55 -29.48 -2.19 -17.81
CA VAL A 55 -30.15 -3.49 -17.98
C VAL A 55 -31.36 -3.32 -18.91
N THR A 56 -31.38 -4.06 -20.02
CA THR A 56 -32.48 -4.03 -20.99
C THR A 56 -33.38 -5.26 -20.92
N ALA A 57 -32.85 -6.41 -20.47
CA ALA A 57 -33.63 -7.61 -20.21
C ALA A 57 -33.01 -8.47 -19.09
N MET A 58 -33.86 -9.26 -18.41
CA MET A 58 -33.44 -10.21 -17.38
C MET A 58 -34.04 -11.58 -17.65
N ASN A 59 -33.20 -12.53 -18.05
CA ASN A 59 -33.55 -13.92 -18.34
C ASN A 59 -32.65 -14.83 -17.49
N LEU A 60 -32.93 -14.90 -16.19
CA LEU A 60 -32.02 -15.51 -15.21
C LEU A 60 -31.61 -16.95 -15.60
N PRO A 61 -30.32 -17.31 -15.45
CA PRO A 61 -29.28 -16.56 -14.71
C PRO A 61 -28.61 -15.42 -15.49
N GLU A 62 -29.05 -15.14 -16.72
CA GLU A 62 -28.45 -14.13 -17.59
C GLU A 62 -29.17 -12.78 -17.53
N VAL A 63 -28.39 -11.71 -17.70
CA VAL A 63 -28.85 -10.33 -17.78
C VAL A 63 -28.30 -9.73 -19.08
N THR A 64 -29.15 -9.02 -19.81
CA THR A 64 -28.77 -8.29 -21.02
C THR A 64 -28.60 -6.81 -20.68
N ILE A 65 -27.47 -6.25 -21.07
CA ILE A 65 -27.04 -4.89 -20.77
C ILE A 65 -26.68 -4.18 -22.07
N GLU A 66 -27.19 -2.97 -22.25
CA GLU A 66 -26.72 -2.03 -23.27
C GLU A 66 -25.66 -1.13 -22.62
N LEU A 67 -24.42 -1.22 -23.10
CA LEU A 67 -23.29 -0.44 -22.63
C LEU A 67 -23.42 1.03 -23.06
N LEU A 68 -22.68 1.93 -22.40
CA LEU A 68 -22.73 3.36 -22.71
C LEU A 68 -22.32 3.73 -24.16
N ASP A 69 -21.60 2.84 -24.85
CA ASP A 69 -21.23 2.99 -26.27
C ASP A 69 -22.25 2.36 -27.24
N GLY A 70 -23.33 1.77 -26.72
CA GLY A 70 -24.40 1.12 -27.48
C GLY A 70 -24.16 -0.36 -27.77
N GLU A 71 -23.04 -0.96 -27.36
CA GLU A 71 -22.84 -2.40 -27.47
C GLU A 71 -23.81 -3.15 -26.52
N VAL A 72 -24.43 -4.23 -27.00
CA VAL A 72 -25.30 -5.07 -26.18
C VAL A 72 -24.55 -6.34 -25.78
N VAL A 73 -24.41 -6.54 -24.46
CA VAL A 73 -23.77 -7.72 -23.89
C VAL A 73 -24.75 -8.51 -23.03
N THR A 74 -24.64 -9.83 -23.07
CA THR A 74 -25.33 -10.73 -22.15
C THR A 74 -24.30 -11.37 -21.23
N ARG A 75 -24.54 -11.33 -19.92
CA ARG A 75 -23.64 -11.86 -18.89
C ARG A 75 -24.44 -12.57 -17.80
N GLU A 76 -23.79 -13.48 -17.11
CA GLU A 76 -24.37 -14.07 -15.91
C GLU A 76 -24.55 -13.00 -14.82
N LEU A 77 -25.60 -13.13 -14.01
CA LEU A 77 -25.90 -12.23 -12.89
C LEU A 77 -24.70 -12.01 -11.96
N ALA A 78 -23.84 -13.02 -11.79
CA ALA A 78 -22.64 -12.95 -10.96
C ALA A 78 -21.59 -11.92 -11.46
N GLN A 79 -21.65 -11.55 -12.75
CA GLN A 79 -20.73 -10.61 -13.41
C GLN A 79 -21.30 -9.19 -13.49
N VAL A 80 -22.47 -8.94 -12.90
CA VAL A 80 -23.18 -7.66 -12.93
C VAL A 80 -23.25 -7.09 -11.52
N ASP A 81 -22.68 -5.92 -11.31
CA ASP A 81 -22.79 -5.17 -10.07
C ASP A 81 -23.86 -4.08 -10.21
N LYS A 82 -24.74 -3.96 -9.22
CA LYS A 82 -25.74 -2.88 -9.13
C LYS A 82 -25.29 -1.79 -8.17
N PRO A 83 -24.89 -0.60 -8.65
CA PRO A 83 -24.77 0.59 -7.81
C PRO A 83 -26.12 0.98 -7.21
N LEU A 84 -26.12 1.27 -5.90
CA LEU A 84 -27.19 1.98 -5.20
C LEU A 84 -27.00 3.49 -5.29
N GLU A 85 -25.77 3.93 -5.55
CA GLU A 85 -25.41 5.32 -5.78
C GLU A 85 -25.03 5.49 -7.26
N THR A 86 -25.82 6.24 -8.01
CA THR A 86 -25.60 6.56 -9.42
C THR A 86 -25.21 8.01 -9.65
N ASP A 87 -25.30 8.87 -8.62
CA ASP A 87 -24.81 10.25 -8.65
C ASP A 87 -23.69 10.43 -7.60
N PRO A 88 -22.54 11.04 -7.94
CA PRO A 88 -21.49 11.35 -6.98
C PRO A 88 -21.97 12.10 -5.73
N ALA A 89 -23.01 12.93 -5.86
CA ALA A 89 -23.63 13.60 -4.72
C ALA A 89 -24.24 12.60 -3.72
N GLN A 90 -24.74 11.43 -4.13
CA GLN A 90 -25.25 10.43 -3.18
C GLN A 90 -24.11 9.91 -2.29
N MET A 91 -22.96 9.57 -2.91
CA MET A 91 -21.74 9.18 -2.20
C MET A 91 -21.26 10.28 -1.26
N MET A 92 -21.16 11.53 -1.72
CA MET A 92 -20.71 12.63 -0.86
C MET A 92 -21.63 12.83 0.35
N ALA A 93 -22.95 12.64 0.19
CA ALA A 93 -23.90 12.69 1.30
C ALA A 93 -23.76 11.50 2.25
N ARG A 94 -23.50 10.29 1.73
CA ARG A 94 -23.20 9.11 2.56
C ARG A 94 -21.91 9.31 3.36
N VAL A 95 -20.84 9.75 2.72
CA VAL A 95 -19.53 9.97 3.36
C VAL A 95 -19.65 11.02 4.47
N ALA A 96 -20.30 12.16 4.19
CA ALA A 96 -20.50 13.21 5.18
C ALA A 96 -21.26 12.72 6.43
N ARG A 97 -22.39 12.02 6.23
CA ARG A 97 -23.16 11.41 7.33
C ARG A 97 -22.37 10.32 8.07
N GLY A 98 -21.63 9.50 7.33
CA GLY A 98 -20.83 8.42 7.88
C GLY A 98 -19.74 8.91 8.81
N ILE A 99 -19.01 9.97 8.42
CA ILE A 99 -17.97 10.58 9.24
C ILE A 99 -18.59 11.29 10.46
N ALA A 100 -19.68 12.03 10.27
CA ALA A 100 -20.37 12.71 11.36
C ALA A 100 -21.03 11.75 12.38
N GLY A 101 -21.19 10.47 12.04
CA GLY A 101 -21.87 9.48 12.90
C GLY A 101 -21.22 9.24 14.26
N VAL A 102 -19.94 9.60 14.43
CA VAL A 102 -19.21 9.49 15.71
C VAL A 102 -19.68 10.51 16.75
N GLU A 103 -20.34 11.59 16.31
CA GLU A 103 -20.79 12.67 17.18
C GLU A 103 -21.86 12.20 18.18
N ALA A 104 -21.89 12.82 19.36
CA ALA A 104 -22.62 12.31 20.51
C ALA A 104 -24.16 12.42 20.38
N THR A 105 -24.66 13.53 19.82
CA THR A 105 -26.10 13.80 19.72
C THR A 105 -26.55 13.87 18.25
N ALA A 106 -27.85 13.69 18.02
CA ALA A 106 -28.42 13.78 16.67
C ALA A 106 -28.22 15.18 16.06
N GLU A 107 -28.32 16.23 16.87
CA GLU A 107 -28.11 17.61 16.45
C GLU A 107 -26.67 17.86 16.00
N LEU A 108 -25.69 17.31 16.74
CA LEU A 108 -24.28 17.41 16.35
C LEU A 108 -23.98 16.60 15.09
N ARG A 109 -24.54 15.39 14.97
CA ARG A 109 -24.40 14.56 13.76
C ARG A 109 -24.91 15.29 12.53
N GLU A 110 -26.08 15.92 12.61
CA GLU A 110 -26.64 16.69 11.50
C GLU A 110 -25.77 17.92 11.18
N GLN A 111 -25.42 18.71 12.20
CA GLN A 111 -24.57 19.90 12.06
C GLN A 111 -23.23 19.58 11.38
N TRP A 112 -22.58 18.48 11.77
CA TRP A 112 -21.31 18.08 11.18
C TRP A 112 -21.48 17.42 9.82
N ALA A 113 -22.56 16.68 9.57
CA ALA A 113 -22.87 16.14 8.24
C ALA A 113 -23.05 17.27 7.22
N GLU A 114 -23.75 18.36 7.56
CA GLU A 114 -23.88 19.53 6.70
C GLU A 114 -22.53 20.19 6.39
N ARG A 115 -21.66 20.32 7.40
CA ARG A 115 -20.32 20.91 7.24
C ARG A 115 -19.38 20.05 6.39
N PHE A 116 -19.36 18.74 6.64
CA PHE A 116 -18.59 17.81 5.81
C PHE A 116 -19.15 17.79 4.39
N ARG A 117 -20.47 17.84 4.22
CA ARG A 117 -21.09 17.92 2.90
C ARG A 117 -20.64 19.16 2.14
N TRP A 118 -20.69 20.33 2.79
CA TRP A 118 -20.20 21.58 2.22
C TRP A 118 -18.73 21.50 1.79
N LEU A 119 -17.89 20.82 2.59
CA LEU A 119 -16.46 20.62 2.31
C LEU A 119 -16.23 19.67 1.11
N LEU A 120 -17.09 18.67 0.91
CA LEU A 120 -17.00 17.73 -0.21
C LEU A 120 -17.60 18.28 -1.52
N ASP A 121 -18.53 19.22 -1.43
CA ASP A 121 -19.14 19.87 -2.58
C ASP A 121 -18.09 20.56 -3.47
N ASP A 122 -18.26 20.45 -4.78
CA ASP A 122 -17.39 21.06 -5.81
C ASP A 122 -15.91 20.67 -5.70
N PHE A 123 -15.63 19.52 -5.08
CA PHE A 123 -14.28 19.01 -4.84
C PHE A 123 -13.37 19.99 -4.07
N LYS A 124 -13.93 20.86 -3.21
CA LYS A 124 -13.15 21.73 -2.30
C LYS A 124 -12.17 20.89 -1.46
N PHE A 125 -12.58 19.68 -1.13
CA PHE A 125 -11.73 18.64 -0.57
C PHE A 125 -12.08 17.29 -1.17
N VAL A 126 -11.05 16.49 -1.48
CA VAL A 126 -11.21 15.11 -1.94
C VAL A 126 -10.53 14.20 -0.91
N PRO A 127 -11.29 13.48 -0.08
CA PRO A 127 -10.68 12.54 0.85
C PRO A 127 -10.06 11.36 0.10
N ALA A 128 -9.22 10.63 0.83
CA ALA A 128 -8.67 9.36 0.37
C ALA A 128 -9.76 8.43 -0.19
N GLY A 129 -9.44 7.70 -1.26
CA GLY A 129 -10.39 6.79 -1.92
C GLY A 129 -10.99 5.73 -0.98
N ARG A 130 -10.28 5.29 0.07
CA ARG A 130 -10.83 4.37 1.07
C ARG A 130 -11.91 5.00 1.93
N ILE A 131 -11.76 6.27 2.27
CA ILE A 131 -12.79 7.03 3.00
C ILE A 131 -14.04 7.16 2.11
N LEU A 132 -13.88 7.48 0.82
CA LEU A 132 -14.99 7.55 -0.13
C LEU A 132 -15.75 6.22 -0.25
N ALA A 133 -15.02 5.11 -0.35
CA ALA A 133 -15.61 3.78 -0.47
C ALA A 133 -16.30 3.31 0.82
N ALA A 134 -15.70 3.56 1.99
CA ALA A 134 -16.09 2.89 3.23
C ALA A 134 -16.99 3.73 4.15
N ALA A 135 -16.83 5.06 4.20
CA ALA A 135 -17.55 5.89 5.15
C ALA A 135 -19.07 5.81 4.94
N GLY A 136 -19.81 5.53 6.03
CA GLY A 136 -21.27 5.39 5.98
C GLY A 136 -21.76 4.08 5.35
N THR A 137 -20.90 3.07 5.24
CA THR A 137 -21.26 1.71 4.80
C THR A 137 -21.04 0.71 5.93
N ASP A 138 -21.68 -0.46 5.85
CA ASP A 138 -21.44 -1.59 6.77
C ASP A 138 -20.24 -2.46 6.35
N GLN A 139 -19.41 -1.99 5.41
CA GLN A 139 -18.24 -2.74 4.94
C GLN A 139 -17.13 -2.72 5.99
N ALA A 140 -16.48 -3.87 6.21
CA ALA A 140 -15.35 -4.01 7.14
C ALA A 140 -14.02 -3.48 6.55
N LEU A 141 -14.05 -2.33 5.88
CA LEU A 141 -12.88 -1.67 5.31
C LEU A 141 -12.27 -0.67 6.30
N THR A 142 -10.96 -0.45 6.20
CA THR A 142 -10.30 0.62 6.94
C THR A 142 -10.40 1.97 6.23
N PHE A 143 -10.49 3.06 7.00
CA PHE A 143 -10.38 4.42 6.48
C PHE A 143 -8.92 4.85 6.24
N TYR A 144 -7.97 4.15 6.85
CA TYR A 144 -6.54 4.40 6.66
C TYR A 144 -6.03 3.67 5.41
N ASN A 145 -5.43 4.41 4.49
CA ASN A 145 -4.89 3.82 3.26
C ASN A 145 -3.58 3.06 3.49
N CYS A 146 -2.74 3.51 4.40
CA CYS A 146 -1.32 3.17 4.42
C CYS A 146 -0.86 2.89 5.84
N TYR A 147 -0.11 1.80 5.99
CA TYR A 147 0.39 1.32 7.27
C TYR A 147 1.89 1.10 7.18
N VAL A 148 2.57 1.29 8.30
CA VAL A 148 3.91 0.76 8.55
C VAL A 148 3.75 -0.24 9.68
N ILE A 149 4.20 -1.47 9.48
CA ILE A 149 4.19 -2.50 10.53
C ILE A 149 5.62 -2.73 11.04
N PRO A 150 5.78 -3.28 12.26
CA PRO A 150 7.09 -3.60 12.80
C PRO A 150 7.93 -4.46 11.86
N SER A 151 9.25 -4.30 11.93
CA SER A 151 10.18 -5.21 11.27
C SER A 151 9.97 -6.65 11.77
N PRO A 152 10.05 -7.64 10.87
CA PRO A 152 9.85 -9.03 11.27
C PRO A 152 10.96 -9.46 12.24
N SER A 153 10.62 -10.08 13.37
CA SER A 153 11.62 -10.75 14.19
C SER A 153 12.32 -11.84 13.36
N ASP A 154 13.63 -12.00 13.52
CA ASP A 154 14.46 -12.93 12.73
C ASP A 154 14.24 -14.41 13.08
N SER A 155 13.01 -14.87 12.83
CA SER A 155 12.55 -16.23 13.06
C SER A 155 11.41 -16.55 12.10
N ARG A 156 11.17 -17.84 11.85
CA ARG A 156 10.03 -18.26 11.02
C ARG A 156 8.69 -17.75 11.58
N ASN A 157 8.52 -17.79 12.90
CA ASN A 157 7.29 -17.31 13.52
C ASN A 157 7.12 -15.80 13.37
N GLY A 158 8.18 -15.01 13.53
CA GLY A 158 8.15 -13.56 13.32
C GLY A 158 7.83 -13.17 11.87
N ILE A 159 8.42 -13.89 10.91
CA ILE A 159 8.15 -13.71 9.48
C ILE A 159 6.68 -14.02 9.14
N ILE A 160 6.13 -15.12 9.67
CA ILE A 160 4.73 -15.51 9.42
C ILE A 160 3.75 -14.60 10.15
N GLU A 161 4.09 -14.11 11.35
CA GLU A 161 3.26 -13.12 12.05
C GLU A 161 3.19 -11.80 11.27
N THR A 162 4.31 -11.35 10.71
CA THR A 162 4.36 -10.18 9.82
C THR A 162 3.51 -10.42 8.57
N LEU A 163 3.59 -11.62 7.97
CA LEU A 163 2.74 -12.01 6.83
C LEU A 163 1.25 -11.98 7.18
N ARG A 164 0.88 -12.46 8.38
CA ARG A 164 -0.49 -12.46 8.88
C ARG A 164 -1.01 -11.03 9.03
N GLN A 165 -0.25 -10.14 9.67
CA GLN A 165 -0.62 -8.73 9.82
C GLN A 165 -0.76 -8.04 8.47
N MET A 166 0.22 -8.23 7.57
CA MET A 166 0.19 -7.69 6.21
C MET A 166 -1.07 -8.13 5.47
N THR A 167 -1.40 -9.42 5.53
CA THR A 167 -2.57 -10.00 4.84
C THR A 167 -3.88 -9.42 5.38
N GLU A 168 -4.02 -9.29 6.69
CA GLU A 168 -5.23 -8.74 7.32
C GLU A 168 -5.42 -7.25 7.03
N ILE A 169 -4.33 -6.47 7.01
CA ILE A 169 -4.40 -5.06 6.65
C ILE A 169 -4.80 -4.92 5.18
N MET A 170 -4.19 -5.73 4.30
CA MET A 170 -4.47 -5.67 2.87
C MET A 170 -5.87 -6.15 2.52
N SER A 171 -6.42 -7.18 3.18
CA SER A 171 -7.79 -7.65 2.96
C SER A 171 -8.83 -6.55 3.25
N ARG A 172 -8.52 -5.62 4.14
CA ARG A 172 -9.33 -4.44 4.48
C ARG A 172 -9.00 -3.20 3.65
N GLY A 173 -8.06 -3.30 2.72
CA GLY A 173 -7.73 -2.25 1.75
C GLY A 173 -6.52 -1.38 2.10
N GLY A 174 -5.77 -1.70 3.16
CA GLY A 174 -4.54 -0.97 3.51
C GLY A 174 -3.33 -1.41 2.70
N GLY A 175 -2.47 -0.48 2.31
CA GLY A 175 -1.10 -0.75 1.86
C GLY A 175 -0.14 -0.86 3.05
N VAL A 176 0.93 -1.63 2.91
CA VAL A 176 1.83 -1.97 4.02
C VAL A 176 3.28 -1.65 3.66
N GLY A 177 3.99 -0.95 4.56
CA GLY A 177 5.44 -0.78 4.53
C GLY A 177 6.12 -1.66 5.57
N ILE A 178 7.20 -2.35 5.17
CA ILE A 178 7.96 -3.28 6.01
C ILE A 178 9.45 -3.03 5.78
N ASN A 179 10.21 -2.82 6.86
CA ASN A 179 11.66 -2.89 6.80
C ASN A 179 12.12 -4.32 7.16
N ILE A 180 12.75 -5.00 6.21
CA ILE A 180 13.18 -6.40 6.33
C ILE A 180 14.66 -6.54 6.75
N SER A 181 15.32 -5.45 7.15
CA SER A 181 16.73 -5.44 7.58
C SER A 181 17.00 -6.22 8.87
N SER A 182 15.96 -6.55 9.63
CA SER A 182 16.06 -7.43 10.79
C SER A 182 16.34 -8.89 10.41
N LEU A 183 16.04 -9.33 9.17
CA LEU A 183 16.20 -10.71 8.77
C LEU A 183 17.65 -11.03 8.41
N ARG A 184 18.18 -12.15 8.89
CA ARG A 184 19.57 -12.54 8.63
C ARG A 184 19.87 -12.75 7.14
N PRO A 185 21.10 -12.42 6.69
CA PRO A 185 21.47 -12.48 5.28
C PRO A 185 21.50 -13.91 4.73
N ARG A 186 21.55 -14.01 3.41
CA ARG A 186 21.65 -15.31 2.73
C ARG A 186 22.87 -16.08 3.21
N HIS A 187 22.73 -17.40 3.33
CA HIS A 187 23.77 -18.32 3.80
C HIS A 187 24.16 -18.22 5.29
N ALA A 188 23.57 -17.29 6.06
CA ALA A 188 23.72 -17.25 7.51
C ALA A 188 23.27 -18.59 8.14
N TYR A 189 24.01 -19.05 9.15
CA TYR A 189 23.74 -20.34 9.78
C TYR A 189 22.45 -20.31 10.62
N VAL A 190 21.68 -21.41 10.56
CA VAL A 190 20.43 -21.58 11.31
C VAL A 190 20.58 -22.76 12.26
N ARG A 191 21.01 -22.46 13.49
CA ARG A 191 21.39 -23.44 14.52
C ARG A 191 20.33 -24.50 14.79
N GLY A 192 19.08 -24.08 14.98
CA GLY A 192 18.00 -24.97 15.40
C GLY A 192 17.65 -26.09 14.41
N VAL A 193 18.05 -25.96 13.14
CA VAL A 193 17.78 -26.96 12.09
C VAL A 193 19.04 -27.38 11.33
N ASN A 194 20.23 -27.00 11.80
CA ASN A 194 21.52 -27.21 11.12
C ASN A 194 21.48 -26.80 9.64
N GLY A 195 20.87 -25.64 9.36
CA GLY A 195 20.58 -25.16 8.01
C GLY A 195 21.26 -23.84 7.67
N ARG A 196 20.92 -23.30 6.49
CA ARG A 196 21.35 -21.98 6.02
C ARG A 196 20.15 -21.13 5.61
N SER A 197 20.18 -19.84 5.95
CA SER A 197 19.14 -18.88 5.58
C SER A 197 19.09 -18.68 4.07
N SER A 198 17.89 -18.52 3.52
CA SER A 198 17.68 -18.06 2.14
C SER A 198 17.87 -16.55 1.98
N GLY A 199 18.02 -15.80 3.08
CA GLY A 199 18.27 -14.36 3.10
C GLY A 199 17.02 -13.49 3.19
N ALA A 200 17.22 -12.22 3.52
CA ALA A 200 16.15 -11.23 3.70
C ALA A 200 15.35 -11.04 2.40
N VAL A 201 16.04 -10.99 1.25
CA VAL A 201 15.42 -10.78 -0.07
C VAL A 201 14.50 -11.94 -0.45
N SER A 202 14.87 -13.18 -0.11
CA SER A 202 14.02 -14.36 -0.34
C SER A 202 12.73 -14.33 0.48
N TRP A 203 12.76 -13.81 1.70
CA TRP A 203 11.54 -13.62 2.50
C TRP A 203 10.74 -12.39 2.05
N GLY A 204 11.40 -11.34 1.58
CA GLY A 204 10.76 -10.22 0.89
C GLY A 204 9.97 -10.67 -0.35
N ALA A 205 10.51 -11.61 -1.12
CA ALA A 205 9.82 -12.26 -2.23
C ALA A 205 8.52 -12.97 -1.81
N LEU A 206 8.48 -13.61 -0.63
CA LEU A 206 7.24 -14.18 -0.08
C LEU A 206 6.17 -13.10 0.16
N TYR A 207 6.54 -11.97 0.79
CA TYR A 207 5.62 -10.86 1.02
C TYR A 207 5.10 -10.27 -0.30
N SER A 208 5.97 -10.10 -1.29
CA SER A 208 5.61 -9.67 -2.65
C SER A 208 4.66 -10.67 -3.33
N PHE A 209 4.92 -11.97 -3.21
CA PHE A 209 4.07 -12.99 -3.81
C PHE A 209 2.64 -12.94 -3.23
N VAL A 210 2.51 -12.94 -1.91
CA VAL A 210 1.22 -12.89 -1.23
C VAL A 210 0.46 -11.59 -1.53
N THR A 211 1.16 -10.46 -1.65
CA THR A 211 0.54 -9.18 -2.04
C THR A 211 -0.20 -9.28 -3.38
N GLY A 212 0.35 -10.04 -4.33
CA GLY A 212 -0.29 -10.27 -5.64
C GLY A 212 -1.52 -11.18 -5.61
N LEU A 213 -1.69 -11.97 -4.53
CA LEU A 213 -2.85 -12.84 -4.34
C LEU A 213 -4.04 -12.11 -3.69
N ILE A 214 -3.81 -10.94 -3.10
CA ILE A 214 -4.82 -10.19 -2.36
C ILE A 214 -5.43 -9.12 -3.26
N GLU A 215 -6.70 -9.32 -3.62
CA GLU A 215 -7.53 -8.31 -4.26
C GLU A 215 -8.22 -7.44 -3.20
N GLN A 216 -7.84 -6.16 -3.15
CA GLN A 216 -8.41 -5.17 -2.27
C GLN A 216 -9.66 -4.52 -2.89
N GLY A 217 -10.82 -4.68 -2.24
CA GLY A 217 -12.05 -3.99 -2.65
C GLY A 217 -12.55 -4.36 -4.04
N GLY A 218 -12.34 -5.62 -4.45
CA GLY A 218 -12.91 -6.22 -5.66
C GLY A 218 -12.23 -5.89 -7.00
N SER A 219 -11.35 -4.88 -7.09
CA SER A 219 -10.62 -4.58 -8.34
C SER A 219 -9.20 -4.02 -8.20
N ARG A 220 -8.68 -3.80 -6.98
CA ARG A 220 -7.32 -3.27 -6.76
C ARG A 220 -6.40 -4.35 -6.21
N ARG A 221 -5.12 -4.35 -6.59
CA ARG A 221 -4.11 -5.20 -5.96
C ARG A 221 -3.62 -4.59 -4.64
N GLY A 222 -3.08 -5.42 -3.76
CA GLY A 222 -2.37 -4.96 -2.58
C GLY A 222 -1.17 -4.06 -2.92
N ALA A 223 -0.87 -3.11 -2.04
CA ALA A 223 0.30 -2.24 -2.15
C ALA A 223 1.28 -2.58 -1.03
N LEU A 224 2.51 -2.93 -1.40
CA LEU A 224 3.58 -3.29 -0.47
C LEU A 224 4.81 -2.44 -0.74
N MET A 225 5.46 -1.95 0.31
CA MET A 225 6.77 -1.29 0.27
C MET A 225 7.71 -2.12 1.14
N LEU A 226 8.81 -2.60 0.55
CA LEU A 226 9.87 -3.28 1.26
C LEU A 226 11.08 -2.36 1.37
N ILE A 227 11.68 -2.30 2.55
CA ILE A 227 12.89 -1.54 2.81
C ILE A 227 14.00 -2.46 3.30
N LEU A 228 15.21 -2.24 2.78
CA LEU A 228 16.43 -2.85 3.30
C LEU A 228 17.48 -1.74 3.53
N ASN A 229 18.14 -1.74 4.67
CA ASN A 229 19.10 -0.73 5.06
C ASN A 229 20.44 -0.95 4.34
N ASP A 230 21.17 0.14 4.10
CA ASP A 230 22.43 0.15 3.35
C ASP A 230 23.58 -0.71 3.89
N TRP A 231 23.59 -1.00 5.18
CA TRP A 231 24.60 -1.82 5.85
C TRP A 231 24.34 -3.33 5.68
N HIS A 232 23.16 -3.72 5.19
CA HIS A 232 22.75 -5.12 5.18
C HIS A 232 23.50 -5.94 4.11
N PRO A 233 24.00 -7.15 4.39
CA PRO A 233 24.80 -7.92 3.42
C PRO A 233 24.04 -8.33 2.15
N ASP A 234 22.72 -8.47 2.22
CA ASP A 234 21.89 -8.74 1.04
C ASP A 234 21.56 -7.48 0.21
N VAL A 235 22.13 -6.29 0.48
CA VAL A 235 21.71 -5.03 -0.16
C VAL A 235 21.86 -5.03 -1.68
N PHE A 236 22.95 -5.58 -2.23
CA PHE A 236 23.11 -5.69 -3.68
C PHE A 236 22.11 -6.65 -4.31
N ASP A 237 21.77 -7.75 -3.63
CA ASP A 237 20.74 -8.70 -4.09
C ASP A 237 19.35 -8.05 -4.09
N PHE A 238 19.08 -7.20 -3.09
CA PHE A 238 17.86 -6.44 -2.96
C PHE A 238 17.72 -5.38 -4.07
N ILE A 239 18.77 -4.59 -4.33
CA ILE A 239 18.81 -3.58 -5.40
C ILE A 239 18.55 -4.21 -6.77
N ASN A 240 19.13 -5.38 -7.02
CA ASN A 240 19.01 -6.08 -8.30
C ASN A 240 17.73 -6.93 -8.41
N SER A 241 16.96 -7.08 -7.33
CA SER A 241 15.77 -7.96 -7.30
C SER A 241 14.67 -7.55 -8.29
N LYS A 242 14.67 -6.30 -8.75
CA LYS A 242 13.74 -5.77 -9.77
C LYS A 242 14.22 -5.93 -11.20
N ARG A 243 15.49 -6.27 -11.40
CA ARG A 243 16.09 -6.57 -12.70
C ARG A 243 15.90 -8.04 -13.09
N GLU A 244 15.63 -8.89 -12.10
CA GLU A 244 15.38 -10.31 -12.27
C GLU A 244 13.87 -10.60 -12.30
N ALA A 245 13.38 -11.10 -13.44
CA ALA A 245 11.98 -11.47 -13.59
C ALA A 245 11.56 -12.51 -12.54
N GLY A 246 10.45 -12.24 -11.85
CA GLY A 246 9.84 -13.20 -10.91
C GLY A 246 10.38 -13.19 -9.48
N LYS A 247 11.34 -12.32 -9.13
CA LYS A 247 11.89 -12.25 -7.77
C LYS A 247 11.03 -11.41 -6.82
N ILE A 248 10.90 -10.10 -7.08
CA ILE A 248 9.99 -9.20 -6.34
C ILE A 248 9.11 -8.44 -7.34
N THR A 249 7.86 -8.89 -7.51
CA THR A 249 6.96 -8.42 -8.57
C THR A 249 5.84 -7.50 -8.10
N ASN A 250 5.29 -7.70 -6.89
CA ASN A 250 4.14 -6.94 -6.38
C ASN A 250 4.47 -6.13 -5.12
N ALA A 251 5.72 -5.67 -5.01
CA ALA A 251 6.15 -4.77 -3.95
C ALA A 251 7.01 -3.67 -4.53
N ASN A 252 6.83 -2.43 -4.09
CA ASN A 252 7.85 -1.42 -4.28
C ASN A 252 9.04 -1.69 -3.36
N ILE A 253 10.24 -1.34 -3.79
CA ILE A 253 11.45 -1.50 -2.96
C ILE A 253 12.16 -0.17 -2.77
N SER A 254 12.73 0.05 -1.58
CA SER A 254 13.55 1.22 -1.26
C SER A 254 14.72 0.87 -0.36
N VAL A 255 15.86 1.52 -0.56
CA VAL A 255 16.99 1.36 0.37
C VAL A 255 16.93 2.41 1.47
N GLY A 256 17.04 1.96 2.72
CA GLY A 256 17.17 2.80 3.90
C GLY A 256 18.59 3.36 3.97
N VAL A 257 18.77 4.57 3.42
CA VAL A 257 20.06 5.25 3.31
C VAL A 257 20.37 6.01 4.59
N SER A 258 21.57 5.75 5.12
CA SER A 258 22.13 6.40 6.30
C SER A 258 22.89 7.67 5.95
N ASP A 259 22.96 8.61 6.90
CA ASP A 259 23.85 9.77 6.79
C ASP A 259 25.33 9.32 6.65
N LYS A 260 25.70 8.23 7.34
CA LYS A 260 27.04 7.62 7.29
C LYS A 260 27.42 7.16 5.87
N LEU A 261 26.51 6.51 5.15
CA LEU A 261 26.76 6.11 3.75
C LEU A 261 26.97 7.36 2.88
N MET A 262 26.13 8.38 3.04
CA MET A 262 26.25 9.61 2.26
C MET A 262 27.59 10.33 2.48
N ASP A 263 28.10 10.32 3.70
CA ASP A 263 29.43 10.88 4.00
C ASP A 263 30.55 10.02 3.40
N ALA A 264 30.44 8.69 3.46
CA ALA A 264 31.39 7.78 2.82
C ALA A 264 31.43 7.95 1.29
N ILE A 265 30.28 8.16 0.64
CA ILE A 265 30.19 8.44 -0.81
C ILE A 265 30.94 9.74 -1.17
N LYS A 266 30.74 10.82 -0.40
CA LYS A 266 31.42 12.11 -0.61
C LYS A 266 32.94 11.99 -0.46
N ALA A 267 33.38 11.20 0.52
CA ALA A 267 34.79 10.98 0.82
C ALA A 267 35.47 9.92 -0.07
N ASP A 268 34.73 9.27 -0.97
CA ASP A 268 35.21 8.12 -1.75
C ASP A 268 35.76 6.97 -0.88
N ALA A 269 35.15 6.82 0.30
CA ALA A 269 35.55 5.86 1.31
C ALA A 269 34.95 4.46 1.05
N ASP A 270 35.46 3.50 1.81
CA ASP A 270 34.90 2.14 1.85
C ASP A 270 33.62 2.11 2.70
N TRP A 271 32.80 1.10 2.46
CA TRP A 271 31.55 0.83 3.14
C TRP A 271 31.48 -0.64 3.56
N GLU A 272 31.10 -0.87 4.80
CA GLU A 272 31.08 -2.20 5.41
C GLU A 272 29.67 -2.78 5.39
N LEU A 273 29.53 -3.95 4.77
CA LEU A 273 28.34 -4.77 4.87
C LEU A 273 28.46 -5.69 6.07
N VAL A 274 27.59 -5.47 7.05
CA VAL A 274 27.67 -6.10 8.37
C VAL A 274 26.29 -6.59 8.81
N PHE A 275 26.27 -7.58 9.69
CA PHE A 275 25.05 -8.04 10.34
C PHE A 275 25.37 -8.40 11.79
N PRO A 276 24.42 -8.29 12.75
CA PRO A 276 24.66 -8.77 14.10
C PRO A 276 25.18 -10.22 14.16
N ASP A 277 26.05 -10.50 15.12
CA ASP A 277 26.46 -11.89 15.34
C ASP A 277 25.31 -12.69 15.93
N THR A 278 24.65 -13.48 15.07
CA THR A 278 23.55 -14.40 15.44
C THR A 278 23.94 -15.45 16.49
N THR A 279 25.23 -15.55 16.85
CA THR A 279 25.73 -16.43 17.91
C THR A 279 25.77 -15.78 19.29
N ALA A 280 25.66 -14.45 19.37
CA ALA A 280 25.65 -13.69 20.60
C ALA A 280 24.46 -14.10 21.49
N PRO A 281 24.67 -14.35 22.81
CA PRO A 281 23.58 -14.64 23.74
C PRO A 281 22.44 -13.62 23.72
N GLU A 282 22.76 -12.37 23.40
CA GLU A 282 21.85 -11.22 23.39
C GLU A 282 20.99 -11.14 22.13
N TYR A 283 21.34 -11.87 21.06
CA TYR A 283 20.72 -11.73 19.74
C TYR A 283 19.22 -11.96 19.77
N ASP A 284 18.77 -13.12 20.25
CA ASP A 284 17.36 -13.48 20.27
C ASP A 284 16.53 -12.58 21.21
N ALA A 285 17.16 -11.91 22.17
CA ALA A 285 16.51 -11.06 23.16
C ALA A 285 16.43 -9.59 22.76
N HIS A 286 17.42 -9.09 22.01
CA HIS A 286 17.62 -7.65 21.80
C HIS A 286 17.63 -7.23 20.34
N TRP A 287 17.79 -8.15 19.37
CA TRP A 287 17.80 -7.78 17.96
C TRP A 287 16.40 -7.50 17.42
N ASP A 288 16.18 -6.27 16.94
CA ASP A 288 14.91 -5.81 16.39
C ASP A 288 15.03 -5.18 14.98
N GLY A 289 16.24 -5.11 14.42
CA GLY A 289 16.54 -4.46 13.14
C GLY A 289 17.23 -3.10 13.26
N ASP A 290 17.45 -2.58 14.47
CA ASP A 290 18.23 -1.36 14.71
C ASP A 290 19.72 -1.68 14.98
N LEU A 291 20.52 -1.63 13.92
CA LEU A 291 21.98 -1.85 14.01
C LEU A 291 22.70 -0.77 14.84
N ASP A 292 22.21 0.47 14.81
CA ASP A 292 22.84 1.56 15.55
C ASP A 292 22.65 1.36 17.06
N ALA A 293 21.46 0.94 17.49
CA ALA A 293 21.19 0.57 18.88
C ALA A 293 21.97 -0.68 19.32
N TRP A 294 22.02 -1.71 18.46
CA TRP A 294 22.77 -2.94 18.72
C TRP A 294 24.26 -2.67 18.97
N THR A 295 24.88 -1.88 18.09
CA THR A 295 26.31 -1.54 18.20
C THR A 295 26.59 -0.57 19.36
N ALA A 296 25.69 0.38 19.64
CA ALA A 296 25.81 1.28 20.79
C ALA A 296 25.74 0.54 22.14
N ALA A 297 25.01 -0.58 22.20
CA ALA A 297 24.98 -1.47 23.37
C ALA A 297 26.25 -2.33 23.53
N GLY A 298 27.19 -2.26 22.57
CA GLY A 298 28.43 -3.02 22.59
C GLY A 298 28.30 -4.47 22.12
N TYR A 299 27.18 -4.82 21.49
CA TYR A 299 26.96 -6.18 20.99
C TYR A 299 27.72 -6.43 19.68
N PRO A 300 28.20 -7.67 19.45
CA PRO A 300 29.08 -7.99 18.33
C PRO A 300 28.35 -8.01 16.99
N VAL A 301 29.09 -7.66 15.93
CA VAL A 301 28.65 -7.78 14.52
C VAL A 301 29.61 -8.68 13.76
N VAL A 302 29.09 -9.36 12.74
CA VAL A 302 29.87 -10.11 11.76
C VAL A 302 30.06 -9.22 10.53
N HIS A 303 31.32 -9.06 10.15
CA HIS A 303 31.67 -8.47 8.86
C HIS A 303 31.45 -9.49 7.74
N HIS A 304 30.77 -9.07 6.67
CA HIS A 304 30.52 -9.91 5.51
C HIS A 304 31.36 -9.48 4.30
N GLN A 305 31.44 -8.17 4.03
CA GLN A 305 32.11 -7.63 2.86
C GLN A 305 32.43 -6.15 3.04
N THR A 306 33.56 -5.70 2.50
CA THR A 306 33.89 -4.30 2.30
C THR A 306 33.73 -3.96 0.83
N VAL A 307 33.04 -2.87 0.51
CA VAL A 307 32.85 -2.34 -0.86
C VAL A 307 33.21 -0.86 -0.91
N LYS A 308 33.33 -0.27 -2.10
CA LYS A 308 33.36 1.20 -2.19
C LYS A 308 31.97 1.75 -1.94
N ALA A 309 31.84 2.81 -1.13
CA ALA A 309 30.53 3.43 -0.89
C ALA A 309 29.87 3.89 -2.20
N ARG A 310 30.68 4.35 -3.16
CA ARG A 310 30.22 4.71 -4.52
C ARG A 310 29.71 3.52 -5.34
N GLU A 311 30.20 2.31 -5.09
CA GLU A 311 29.72 1.12 -5.79
C GLU A 311 28.27 0.84 -5.42
N LEU A 312 27.94 0.90 -4.13
CA LEU A 312 26.55 0.77 -3.66
C LEU A 312 25.65 1.87 -4.23
N TRP A 313 26.14 3.13 -4.22
CA TRP A 313 25.40 4.27 -4.77
C TRP A 313 25.15 4.15 -6.28
N ASN A 314 26.16 3.73 -7.04
CA ASN A 314 26.02 3.52 -8.48
C ASN A 314 25.05 2.38 -8.78
N ALA A 315 25.09 1.29 -8.01
CA ALA A 315 24.13 0.18 -8.15
C ALA A 315 22.68 0.66 -7.94
N LEU A 316 22.45 1.54 -6.95
CA LEU A 316 21.13 2.17 -6.73
C LEU A 316 20.69 2.97 -7.95
N ILE A 317 21.55 3.87 -8.45
CA ILE A 317 21.24 4.74 -9.59
C ILE A 317 20.97 3.91 -10.85
N GLU A 318 21.83 2.95 -11.16
CA GLU A 318 21.70 2.11 -12.35
C GLU A 318 20.42 1.27 -12.32
N SER A 319 20.08 0.69 -11.16
CA SER A 319 18.85 -0.08 -11.02
C SER A 319 17.61 0.81 -11.12
N ALA A 320 17.64 1.99 -10.48
CA ALA A 320 16.56 2.96 -10.55
C ALA A 320 16.36 3.49 -11.97
N TRP A 321 17.44 3.70 -12.73
CA TRP A 321 17.34 4.10 -14.14
C TRP A 321 16.78 2.98 -15.03
N ALA A 322 17.13 1.72 -14.73
CA ALA A 322 16.69 0.56 -15.50
C ALA A 322 15.23 0.14 -15.20
N SER A 323 14.75 0.34 -13.97
CA SER A 323 13.49 -0.25 -13.49
C SER A 323 12.59 0.69 -12.67
N ALA A 324 12.95 1.97 -12.54
CA ALA A 324 12.32 2.95 -11.64
C ALA A 324 12.41 2.59 -10.14
N GLU A 325 13.21 1.58 -9.79
CA GLU A 325 13.39 1.06 -8.43
C GLU A 325 14.85 0.60 -8.20
N PRO A 326 15.38 0.60 -6.97
CA PRO A 326 14.71 1.00 -5.73
C PRO A 326 14.62 2.52 -5.56
N GLY A 327 13.64 2.94 -4.77
CA GLY A 327 13.63 4.28 -4.17
C GLY A 327 14.67 4.40 -3.05
N VAL A 328 14.77 5.59 -2.46
CA VAL A 328 15.62 5.85 -1.29
C VAL A 328 14.80 6.43 -0.16
N TRP A 329 15.10 5.99 1.05
CA TRP A 329 14.56 6.56 2.28
C TRP A 329 15.70 6.97 3.19
N PHE A 330 15.91 8.29 3.34
CA PHE A 330 16.95 8.85 4.20
C PHE A 330 16.53 8.75 5.68
N ARG A 331 16.99 7.68 6.35
CA ARG A 331 16.52 7.25 7.68
C ARG A 331 16.66 8.34 8.74
N GLU A 332 17.85 8.89 8.91
CA GLU A 332 18.17 9.86 9.95
C GLU A 332 17.54 11.21 9.65
N ARG A 333 17.47 11.61 8.38
CA ARG A 333 16.77 12.85 8.01
C ARG A 333 15.28 12.76 8.32
N ALA A 334 14.63 11.66 7.93
CA ALA A 334 13.22 11.42 8.22
C ALA A 334 12.96 11.43 9.73
N ASN A 335 13.85 10.80 10.52
CA ASN A 335 13.75 10.79 11.97
C ASN A 335 13.97 12.18 12.58
N LYS A 336 15.04 12.90 12.21
CA LYS A 336 15.35 14.24 12.73
C LYS A 336 14.24 15.25 12.47
N MET A 337 13.55 15.13 11.33
CA MET A 337 12.44 16.01 10.94
C MET A 337 11.08 15.51 11.42
N SER A 338 11.00 14.35 12.06
CA SER A 338 9.74 13.82 12.58
C SER A 338 9.33 14.56 13.86
N ASN A 339 8.07 14.97 13.93
CA ASN A 339 7.48 15.44 15.19
C ASN A 339 7.44 14.35 16.27
N SER A 340 7.65 13.07 15.92
CA SER A 340 7.69 11.94 16.87
C SER A 340 9.09 11.56 17.35
N HIS A 341 10.15 12.21 16.86
CA HIS A 341 11.55 11.76 17.03
C HIS A 341 11.97 11.54 18.48
N TYR A 342 11.37 12.25 19.43
CA TYR A 342 11.70 12.19 20.85
C TYR A 342 11.14 10.96 21.58
N PHE A 343 10.20 10.21 20.97
CA PHE A 343 9.59 9.04 21.61
C PHE A 343 9.46 7.83 20.70
N HIS A 344 9.53 7.99 19.37
CA HIS A 344 9.46 6.88 18.44
C HIS A 344 10.22 7.16 17.16
N SER A 345 11.18 6.27 16.86
CA SER A 345 11.92 6.27 15.61
C SER A 345 11.10 5.67 14.48
N LEU A 346 11.08 6.34 13.33
CA LEU A 346 10.56 5.81 12.08
C LEU A 346 11.50 4.71 11.58
N ILE A 347 10.97 3.48 11.45
CA ILE A 347 11.71 2.29 11.01
C ILE A 347 11.55 1.98 9.52
N ALA A 348 10.52 2.56 8.88
CA ALA A 348 10.19 2.38 7.47
C ALA A 348 9.31 3.54 6.97
N THR A 349 8.98 3.52 5.68
CA THR A 349 7.88 4.31 5.09
C THR A 349 6.83 3.38 4.48
N ASN A 350 5.67 3.94 4.14
CA ASN A 350 4.57 3.23 3.52
C ASN A 350 4.62 3.30 1.97
N PRO A 351 3.76 2.57 1.24
CA PRO A 351 3.75 2.58 -0.24
C PRO A 351 3.20 3.87 -0.86
N CYS A 352 2.75 4.83 -0.06
CA CYS A 352 1.97 5.98 -0.53
C CYS A 352 2.81 7.23 -0.78
N VAL A 353 4.12 7.17 -0.50
CA VAL A 353 5.07 8.22 -0.86
C VAL A 353 5.72 7.82 -2.19
N THR A 354 5.36 8.55 -3.24
CA THR A 354 5.85 8.35 -4.60
C THR A 354 6.87 9.42 -4.96
N GLY A 355 7.76 9.16 -5.92
CA GLY A 355 8.83 10.09 -6.30
C GLY A 355 8.36 11.44 -6.87
N ASP A 356 7.09 11.52 -7.31
CA ASP A 356 6.40 12.73 -7.77
C ASP A 356 5.71 13.50 -6.63
N THR A 357 5.76 13.00 -5.39
CA THR A 357 5.21 13.72 -4.23
C THR A 357 5.99 15.03 -4.05
N LEU A 358 5.34 16.15 -4.41
CA LEU A 358 5.90 17.48 -4.25
C LEU A 358 6.03 17.80 -2.76
N ILE A 359 7.27 17.92 -2.28
CA ILE A 359 7.55 18.43 -0.94
C ILE A 359 7.55 19.94 -1.04
N TYR A 360 6.73 20.61 -0.22
CA TYR A 360 6.79 22.05 -0.08
C TYR A 360 8.21 22.43 0.36
N THR A 361 8.89 23.22 -0.45
CA THR A 361 10.20 23.77 -0.10
C THR A 361 10.00 25.26 0.07
N ASP A 362 10.45 25.78 1.22
CA ASP A 362 10.53 27.22 1.43
C ASP A 362 11.49 27.77 0.37
N SER A 363 10.93 28.44 -0.64
CA SER A 363 11.70 29.15 -1.67
C SER A 363 12.17 30.50 -1.15
#